data_AF-A0A2G4F5Z3-F1
#
_entry.id   AF-A0A2G4F5Z3-F1
#
_cell.length_a   1.000
_cell.length_b   1.000
_cell.length_c   1.000
_cell.angle_alpha   90.00
_cell.angle_beta   90.00
_cell.angle_gamma   90.00
#
_symmetry.space_group_name_H-M   'P 1'
#
loop_
_entity.id
_entity.type
_entity.pdbx_description
1 polymer ?
#
loop_
_entity_poly.entity_id
_entity_poly.type
_entity_poly.pdbx_seq_one_letter_code
_entity_poly.pdbx_strand_id
1 'polypeptide(L)'
;MSNREGFTGGFLAGAAVGGLVGAVLGVVLSRRAAEAFLADPSEAKPIKQSKGKGSQLEDERIEVARLSLEDKIAQLNQAIDDVRLQLGDVNGNAQVHSSQSSLAEDS
;
A
#
# COMPACT_ATOMS: atom_id res chain seq x y z
N MET A 1 11.16 -23.68 4.23
CA MET A 1 10.72 -22.72 3.19
C MET A 1 9.44 -23.26 2.55
N SER A 2 8.26 -23.05 3.13
CA SER A 2 6.98 -23.65 2.66
C SER A 2 5.86 -22.62 2.38
N ASN A 3 6.08 -21.33 2.68
CA ASN A 3 5.05 -20.30 2.45
C ASN A 3 4.91 -19.86 0.97
N ARG A 4 5.71 -20.41 0.05
CA ARG A 4 5.67 -20.04 -1.37
C ARG A 4 4.54 -20.75 -2.15
N GLU A 5 4.14 -21.95 -1.74
CA GLU A 5 3.12 -22.73 -2.46
C GLU A 5 1.74 -22.06 -2.43
N GLY A 6 1.34 -21.46 -1.31
CA GLY A 6 0.05 -20.80 -1.15
C GLY A 6 -0.06 -19.46 -1.90
N PHE A 7 1.01 -18.67 -1.92
CA PHE A 7 1.02 -17.37 -2.59
C PHE A 7 0.91 -17.49 -4.11
N THR A 8 1.70 -18.38 -4.72
CA THR A 8 1.69 -18.55 -6.18
C THR A 8 0.34 -19.09 -6.67
N GLY A 9 -0.26 -20.04 -5.95
CA GLY A 9 -1.59 -20.56 -6.27
C GLY A 9 -2.68 -19.48 -6.14
N GLY A 10 -2.66 -18.71 -5.04
CA GLY A 10 -3.60 -17.61 -4.83
C GLY A 10 -3.45 -16.48 -5.87
N PHE A 11 -2.21 -16.14 -6.23
CA PHE A 11 -1.93 -15.15 -7.27
C PHE A 11 -2.45 -15.60 -8.63
N LEU A 12 -2.20 -16.85 -9.03
CA LEU A 12 -2.63 -17.35 -10.35
C LEU A 12 -4.16 -17.45 -10.46
N ALA A 13 -4.81 -17.92 -9.39
CA ALA A 13 -6.27 -17.92 -9.30
C ALA A 13 -6.85 -16.49 -9.32
N GLY A 14 -6.25 -15.57 -8.55
CA GLY A 14 -6.63 -14.16 -8.54
C GLY A 14 -6.45 -13.48 -9.89
N ALA A 15 -5.35 -13.76 -10.59
CA ALA A 15 -5.07 -13.22 -11.93
C ALA A 15 -6.07 -13.75 -12.97
N ALA A 16 -6.47 -15.02 -12.90
CA ALA A 16 -7.48 -15.57 -13.80
C ALA A 16 -8.83 -14.88 -13.62
N VAL A 17 -9.29 -14.73 -12.38
CA VAL A 17 -10.56 -14.07 -12.05
C VAL A 17 -10.51 -12.57 -12.38
N GLY A 18 -9.45 -11.89 -11.94
CA GLY A 18 -9.24 -10.47 -12.20
C GLY A 18 -9.09 -10.14 -13.69
N GLY A 19 -8.43 -11.03 -14.45
CA GLY A 19 -8.29 -10.91 -15.90
C GLY A 19 -9.62 -11.02 -16.64
N LEU A 20 -10.50 -11.93 -16.22
CA LEU A 20 -11.85 -12.05 -16.78
C LEU A 20 -12.67 -10.78 -16.57
N VAL A 21 -12.69 -10.28 -15.32
CA VAL A 21 -13.38 -9.04 -14.96
C VAL A 21 -12.79 -7.85 -15.72
N GLY A 22 -11.45 -7.74 -15.73
CA GLY A 22 -10.73 -6.70 -16.44
C GLY A 22 -10.96 -6.69 -17.94
N ALA A 23 -11.11 -7.86 -18.57
CA ALA A 23 -11.41 -7.97 -20.00
C ALA A 23 -12.80 -7.41 -20.34
N VAL A 24 -13.83 -7.72 -19.53
CA VAL A 24 -15.19 -7.19 -19.72
C VAL A 24 -15.21 -5.67 -19.57
N LEU A 25 -14.63 -5.16 -18.48
CA LEU A 25 -14.50 -3.71 -18.23
C LEU A 25 -13.67 -3.02 -19.34
N GLY A 26 -12.60 -3.68 -19.79
CA GLY A 26 -11.76 -3.24 -20.89
C GLY A 26 -12.56 -3.04 -22.18
N VAL A 27 -13.37 -4.02 -22.59
CA VAL A 27 -14.19 -3.90 -23.81
C VAL A 27 -15.21 -2.76 -23.70
N VAL A 28 -15.87 -2.61 -22.54
CA VAL A 28 -16.85 -1.54 -22.33
C VAL A 28 -16.19 -0.15 -22.41
N LEU A 29 -15.06 0.03 -21.74
CA LEU A 29 -14.34 1.30 -21.75
C LEU A 29 -13.72 1.60 -23.13
N SER A 30 -13.21 0.58 -23.82
CA SER A 30 -12.68 0.68 -25.18
C SER A 30 -13.73 1.14 -26.18
N ARG A 31 -14.95 0.58 -26.08
CA ARG A 31 -16.08 1.00 -26.93
C ARG A 31 -16.42 2.46 -26.67
N ARG A 32 -16.52 2.89 -25.41
CA ARG A 32 -16.78 4.30 -25.07
C ARG A 32 -15.69 5.25 -25.60
N ALA A 33 -14.42 4.83 -25.56
CA ALA A 33 -13.31 5.61 -26.12
C ALA A 33 -13.33 5.65 -27.65
N ALA A 34 -13.67 4.54 -28.31
CA ALA A 34 -13.80 4.46 -29.77
C ALA A 34 -14.94 5.33 -30.30
N GLU A 35 -16.11 5.32 -29.64
CA GLU A 35 -17.25 6.19 -29.99
C GLU A 35 -16.89 7.68 -29.85
N ALA A 36 -16.12 8.05 -28.81
CA ALA A 36 -15.60 9.40 -28.65
C ALA A 36 -14.59 9.81 -29.75
N PHE A 37 -13.91 8.83 -30.38
CA PHE A 37 -12.97 9.05 -31.47
C PHE A 37 -13.64 9.08 -32.85
N LEU A 38 -14.78 8.40 -33.01
CA LEU A 38 -15.55 8.36 -34.26
C LEU A 38 -16.54 9.52 -34.42
N ALA A 39 -16.90 10.19 -33.33
CA ALA A 39 -17.80 11.34 -33.35
C ALA A 39 -17.19 12.63 -33.94
N ASP A 40 -15.87 12.68 -34.18
CA ASP A 40 -15.21 13.83 -34.82
C ASP A 40 -14.18 13.41 -35.89
N PRO A 41 -14.59 13.30 -37.17
CA PRO A 41 -13.69 12.93 -38.26
C PRO A 41 -12.86 14.11 -38.81
N SER A 42 -12.98 15.33 -38.26
CA SER A 42 -12.31 16.52 -38.81
C SER A 42 -11.00 16.89 -38.12
N GLU A 43 -10.65 16.26 -36.99
CA GLU A 43 -9.34 16.38 -36.37
C GLU A 43 -8.55 15.07 -36.49
N ALA A 44 -8.27 14.63 -37.72
CA ALA A 44 -7.11 13.78 -38.01
C ALA A 44 -5.81 14.56 -37.81
N LYS A 45 -5.60 15.08 -36.60
CA LYS A 45 -4.34 15.62 -36.16
C LYS A 45 -3.48 14.42 -35.80
N PRO A 46 -2.25 14.28 -36.34
CA PRO A 46 -1.34 13.30 -35.80
C PRO A 46 -1.27 13.58 -34.30
N ILE A 47 -1.53 12.56 -33.48
CA ILE A 47 -1.38 12.62 -32.03
C ILE A 47 0.10 12.96 -31.79
N LYS A 48 0.41 14.26 -31.79
CA LYS A 48 1.63 14.80 -31.24
C LYS A 48 1.56 14.35 -29.80
N GLN A 49 2.39 13.36 -29.47
CA GLN A 49 2.72 13.02 -28.10
C GLN A 49 2.81 14.32 -27.31
N SER A 50 1.81 14.58 -26.47
CA SER A 50 1.86 15.68 -25.52
C SER A 50 2.81 15.25 -24.41
N LYS A 51 4.11 15.25 -24.73
CA LYS A 51 5.20 15.04 -23.77
C LYS A 51 5.20 16.07 -22.63
N GLY A 52 4.38 17.12 -22.69
CA GLY A 52 4.29 18.16 -21.67
C GLY A 52 3.18 18.00 -20.61
N LYS A 53 2.12 17.19 -20.85
CA LYS A 53 1.02 17.02 -19.86
C LYS A 53 1.17 15.77 -18.98
N GLY A 54 1.97 14.79 -19.41
CA GLY A 54 2.34 13.63 -18.60
C GLY A 54 3.18 14.02 -17.39
N SER A 55 4.20 14.86 -17.59
CA SER A 55 5.12 15.29 -16.52
C SER A 55 4.39 15.94 -15.34
N GLN A 56 3.42 16.83 -15.58
CA GLN A 56 2.71 17.51 -14.49
C GLN A 56 1.78 16.57 -13.71
N LEU A 57 1.14 15.61 -14.39
CA LEU A 57 0.32 14.57 -13.75
C LEU A 57 1.17 13.51 -13.04
N GLU A 58 2.40 13.30 -13.49
CA GLU A 58 3.38 12.41 -12.89
C GLU A 58 3.99 13.04 -11.64
N ASP A 59 4.31 14.34 -11.68
CA ASP A 59 4.75 15.13 -10.52
C ASP A 59 3.68 15.17 -9.42
N GLU A 60 2.40 15.35 -9.78
CA GLU A 60 1.29 15.30 -8.82
C GLU A 60 1.13 13.91 -8.19
N ARG A 61 1.32 12.83 -8.97
CA ARG A 61 1.31 11.46 -8.45
C ARG A 61 2.51 11.17 -7.55
N ILE A 62 3.68 11.72 -7.87
CA ILE A 62 4.88 11.60 -7.05
C ILE A 62 4.68 12.33 -5.71
N GLU A 63 4.06 13.51 -5.72
CA GLU A 63 3.77 14.25 -4.49
C GLU A 63 2.73 13.54 -3.62
N VAL A 64 1.67 12.98 -4.23
CA VAL A 64 0.69 12.15 -3.50
C VAL A 64 1.34 10.88 -2.92
N ALA A 65 2.22 10.23 -3.69
CA ALA A 65 2.96 9.06 -3.21
C ALA A 65 3.92 9.43 -2.06
N ARG A 66 4.53 10.61 -2.13
CA ARG A 66 5.40 11.16 -1.09
C ARG A 66 4.62 11.44 0.20
N LEU A 67 3.50 12.14 0.12
CA LEU A 67 2.63 12.43 1.27
C LEU A 67 2.10 11.13 1.90
N SER A 68 1.72 10.14 1.08
CA SER A 68 1.31 8.82 1.58
C SER A 68 2.44 8.08 2.29
N LEU A 69 3.69 8.26 1.85
CA LEU A 69 4.85 7.67 2.52
C LEU A 69 5.12 8.34 3.87
N GLU A 70 4.99 9.66 3.95
CA GLU A 70 5.13 10.42 5.19
C GLU A 70 4.11 10.00 6.25
N ASP A 71 2.84 9.83 5.86
CA ASP A 71 1.78 9.34 6.77
C ASP A 71 2.06 7.92 7.26
N LYS A 72 2.53 7.03 6.39
CA LYS A 72 2.93 5.66 6.77
C LYS A 72 4.11 5.64 7.72
N ILE A 73 5.07 6.56 7.58
CA ILE A 73 6.21 6.68 8.50
C ILE A 73 5.72 7.18 9.87
N ALA A 74 4.79 8.13 9.91
CA ALA A 74 4.20 8.61 11.16
C ALA A 74 3.44 7.50 11.90
N GLN A 75 2.60 6.74 11.17
CA GLN A 75 1.90 5.58 11.72
C GLN A 75 2.87 4.52 12.26
N LEU A 76 3.96 4.24 11.53
CA LEU A 76 4.96 3.27 11.96
C LEU A 76 5.70 3.75 13.22
N ASN A 77 6.12 5.02 13.27
CA ASN A 77 6.77 5.59 14.44
C ASN A 77 5.87 5.53 15.68
N GLN A 78 4.59 5.86 15.53
CA GLN A 78 3.61 5.76 16.60
C GLN A 78 3.43 4.30 17.07
N ALA A 79 3.31 3.34 16.14
CA ALA A 79 3.22 1.93 16.49
C ALA A 79 4.50 1.41 17.19
N ILE A 80 5.68 1.90 16.79
CA ILE A 80 6.96 1.59 17.45
C ILE A 80 6.97 2.14 18.89
N ASP A 81 6.51 3.37 19.09
CA ASP A 81 6.45 4.00 20.40
C ASP A 81 5.45 3.27 21.33
N ASP A 82 4.29 2.88 20.81
CA ASP A 82 3.31 2.07 21.55
C ASP A 82 3.89 0.71 21.99
N VAL A 83 4.58 0.01 21.09
CA VAL A 83 5.24 -1.26 21.43
C VAL A 83 6.38 -1.05 22.44
N ARG A 84 7.14 0.04 22.32
CA ARG A 84 8.19 0.39 23.30
C ARG A 84 7.61 0.67 24.68
N LEU A 85 6.49 1.39 24.76
CA LEU A 85 5.79 1.63 26.03
C LEU A 85 5.28 0.33 26.64
N GLN A 86 4.66 -0.54 25.83
CA GLN A 86 4.17 -1.84 26.30
C GLN A 86 5.32 -2.76 26.77
N LEU A 87 6.45 -2.78 26.05
CA LEU A 87 7.64 -3.55 26.45
C LEU A 87 8.37 -2.94 27.66
N GLY A 88 8.37 -1.62 27.79
CA GLY A 88 8.92 -0.90 28.95
C GLY A 88 8.11 -1.15 30.22
N ASP A 89 6.79 -1.18 30.12
CA ASP A 89 5.88 -1.45 31.25
C ASP A 89 6.02 -2.89 31.76
N VAL A 90 6.10 -3.89 30.87
CA VAL A 90 6.30 -5.30 31.27
C VAL A 90 7.68 -5.56 31.90
N ASN A 91 8.74 -4.85 31.47
CA ASN A 91 10.07 -5.00 32.06
C ASN A 91 10.28 -4.15 33.32
N GLY A 92 9.53 -3.05 33.48
CA GLY A 92 9.53 -2.22 34.69
C GLY A 92 8.91 -2.92 35.91
N ASN A 93 7.88 -3.75 35.71
CA ASN A 93 7.26 -4.51 36.80
C ASN A 93 8.11 -5.71 37.29
N ALA A 94 9.04 -6.20 36.45
CA ALA A 94 9.91 -7.32 36.83
C ALA A 94 11.02 -6.91 37.83
N GLN A 95 11.51 -5.67 37.80
CA GLN A 95 12.58 -5.21 38.70
C GLN A 95 12.08 -4.74 40.08
N VAL A 96 10.82 -4.31 40.19
CA VAL A 96 10.24 -3.88 41.47
C VAL A 96 9.95 -5.07 42.38
N HIS A 97 9.58 -6.24 41.82
CA HIS A 97 9.28 -7.43 42.62
C HIS A 97 10.52 -8.22 43.08
N SER A 98 11.63 -8.18 42.36
CA SER A 98 12.85 -8.92 42.77
C SER A 98 13.61 -8.26 43.93
N SER A 99 13.39 -6.96 44.17
CA SER A 99 14.12 -6.20 45.20
C SER A 99 13.46 -6.22 46.58
N GLN A 100 12.21 -6.68 46.69
CA GLN A 100 11.50 -6.78 47.98
C GLN A 100 11.50 -8.21 48.56
N SER A 101 11.71 -9.24 47.74
CA SER A 101 11.73 -10.63 48.23
C SER A 101 13.00 -11.00 49.00
N SER A 102 14.10 -10.26 48.84
CA SER A 102 15.39 -10.56 49.49
C SER A 102 15.55 -9.95 50.88
N LEU A 103 14.54 -9.25 51.42
CA LEU A 103 14.57 -8.64 52.76
C LEU A 103 13.75 -9.41 53.82
N ALA A 104 13.12 -10.54 53.45
CA ALA A 104 12.16 -11.24 54.31
C ALA A 104 12.51 -12.69 54.67
N GLU A 105 13.73 -13.16 54.37
CA GLU A 105 14.22 -14.48 54.83
C GLU A 105 15.44 -14.30 55.74
N ASP A 106 15.22 -13.84 56.96
CA ASP A 106 16.09 -14.08 58.12
C ASP A 106 15.24 -14.05 59.40
N SER A 107 14.79 -15.23 59.86
CA SER A 107 14.26 -15.51 61.20
C SER A 107 14.23 -17.01 61.47
#